data_AF-A0A1V6KEF9-F1
#
_entry.id   AF-A0A1V6KEF9-F1
#
_cell.length_a   1.000
_cell.length_b   1.000
_cell.length_c   1.000
_cell.angle_alpha   90.00
_cell.angle_beta   90.00
_cell.angle_gamma   90.00
#
_symmetry.space_group_name_H-M   'P 1'
#
loop_
_entity.id
_entity.type
_entity.pdbx_description
1 polymer ?
#
loop_
_entity_poly.entity_id
_entity_poly.type
_entity_poly.pdbx_seq_one_letter_code
_entity_poly.pdbx_strand_id
1 'polypeptide(L)'
;MLAHRASLQARVAVASMFGGSTLPYDENLIPSVVYSHPQIARVGLTERRALDEGLEISVIRSDYSANLMARAELMGRGFVKMIFHREVIAGAVVAGDHAAELLAPLALAVSGKWTRRQFRSWVLPHPTLGEVFTPLVD
;
A
#
# COMPACT_ATOMS: atom_id res chain seq x y z
N MET A 1 14.50 4.28 9.63
CA MET A 1 15.01 5.57 9.11
C MET A 1 14.74 5.58 7.61
N LEU A 2 14.06 6.60 7.08
CA LEU A 2 13.62 6.65 5.69
C LEU A 2 13.79 8.07 5.15
N ALA A 3 14.28 8.21 3.91
CA ALA A 3 14.57 9.51 3.31
C ALA A 3 13.30 10.34 3.10
N HIS A 4 12.26 9.75 2.49
CA HIS A 4 10.98 10.43 2.25
C HIS A 4 10.26 10.83 3.54
N ARG A 5 10.43 10.04 4.61
CA ARG A 5 9.94 10.41 5.95
C ARG A 5 10.63 11.67 6.46
N ALA A 6 11.96 11.72 6.40
CA ALA A 6 12.72 12.89 6.85
C ALA A 6 12.35 14.14 6.05
N SER A 7 12.19 14.03 4.73
CA SER A 7 11.76 15.14 3.88
C SER A 7 10.37 15.66 4.23
N LEU A 8 9.40 14.77 4.50
CA LEU A 8 8.06 15.20 4.93
C LEU A 8 8.11 15.85 6.31
N GLN A 9 8.80 15.26 7.28
CA GLN A 9 8.97 15.81 8.62
C GLN A 9 9.59 17.21 8.58
N ALA A 10 10.60 17.43 7.74
CA ALA A 10 11.22 18.74 7.56
C ALA A 10 10.23 19.78 7.02
N ARG A 11 9.42 19.42 6.00
CA ARG A 11 8.39 20.30 5.45
C ARG A 11 7.33 20.66 6.49
N VAL A 12 6.89 19.69 7.29
CA VAL A 12 5.93 19.90 8.38
C VAL A 12 6.52 20.83 9.42
N ALA A 13 7.76 20.59 9.87
CA ALA A 13 8.43 21.41 10.86
C ALA A 13 8.59 22.87 10.40
N VAL A 14 9.05 23.09 9.17
CA VAL A 14 9.19 24.45 8.60
C VAL A 14 7.83 25.14 8.48
N ALA A 15 6.79 24.45 8.00
CA ALA A 15 5.45 25.03 7.93
C ALA A 15 4.93 25.45 9.32
N SER A 16 5.14 24.61 10.34
CA SER A 16 4.76 24.92 11.73
C SER A 16 5.53 26.08 12.33
N MET A 17 6.81 26.25 12.02
CA MET A 17 7.65 27.35 12.54
C MET A 17 7.24 28.72 12.00
N PHE A 18 6.83 28.79 10.73
CA PHE A 18 6.60 30.06 10.03
C PHE A 18 5.11 30.35 9.75
N GLY A 19 4.19 29.64 10.42
CA GLY A 19 2.75 29.88 10.29
C GLY A 19 2.17 29.52 8.92
N GLY A 20 2.84 28.64 8.17
CA GLY A 20 2.32 28.10 6.92
C GLY A 20 1.18 27.10 7.17
N SER A 21 0.43 26.76 6.11
CA SER A 21 -0.52 25.64 6.17
C SER A 21 0.20 24.36 6.62
N THR A 22 -0.21 23.80 7.76
CA THR A 22 0.39 22.58 8.29
C THR A 22 0.01 21.42 7.38
N LEU A 23 1.01 20.82 6.72
CA LEU A 23 0.82 19.55 6.04
C LEU A 23 0.46 18.50 7.10
N PRO A 24 -0.60 17.69 6.90
CA PRO A 24 -0.91 16.61 7.81
C PRO A 24 0.26 15.61 7.82
N TYR A 25 0.64 15.18 9.03
CA TYR A 25 1.66 14.16 9.24
C TYR A 25 1.03 12.97 9.96
N ASP A 26 1.14 11.79 9.37
CA ASP A 26 0.75 10.53 9.98
C ASP A 26 1.84 9.49 9.69
N GLU A 27 2.50 8.97 10.73
CA GLU A 27 3.56 7.96 10.61
C GLU A 27 3.03 6.68 9.95
N ASN A 28 1.75 6.37 10.11
CA ASN A 28 1.14 5.18 9.51
C ASN A 28 1.10 5.25 7.99
N LEU A 29 1.12 6.45 7.42
CA LEU A 29 1.05 6.68 5.98
C LEU A 29 2.44 6.72 5.31
N ILE A 30 3.51 6.57 6.08
CA ILE A 30 4.87 6.50 5.54
C ILE A 30 5.12 5.10 4.95
N PRO A 31 5.31 4.97 3.61
CA PRO A 31 5.60 3.68 3.02
C PRO A 31 7.00 3.21 3.41
N SER A 32 7.22 1.90 3.41
CA SER A 32 8.52 1.28 3.66
C SER A 32 8.79 0.23 2.60
N VAL A 33 10.01 0.22 2.08
CA VAL A 33 10.43 -0.71 1.03
C VAL A 33 11.77 -1.34 1.40
N VAL A 34 11.88 -2.64 1.20
CA VAL A 34 13.11 -3.42 1.19
C VAL A 34 13.36 -3.85 -0.25
N TYR A 35 14.43 -3.33 -0.85
CA TYR A 35 14.79 -3.57 -2.26
C TYR A 35 15.56 -4.89 -2.45
N SER A 36 15.12 -5.96 -1.78
CA SER A 36 15.61 -7.33 -2.00
C SER A 36 15.09 -7.88 -3.34
N HIS A 37 15.45 -9.12 -3.65
CA HIS A 37 14.89 -9.85 -4.78
C HIS A 37 14.19 -11.14 -4.30
N PRO A 38 12.84 -11.20 -4.34
CA PRO A 38 11.91 -10.12 -4.73
C PRO A 38 11.85 -8.97 -3.69
N GLN A 39 11.28 -7.83 -4.11
CA GLN A 39 11.12 -6.65 -3.25
C GLN A 39 10.00 -6.87 -2.23
N ILE A 40 10.03 -6.12 -1.13
CA ILE A 40 8.95 -6.11 -0.13
C ILE A 40 8.61 -4.66 0.19
N ALA A 41 7.35 -4.28 0.04
CA ALA A 41 6.86 -2.93 0.21
C ALA A 41 5.59 -2.93 1.07
N ARG A 42 5.43 -1.97 1.98
CA ARG A 42 4.23 -1.84 2.83
C ARG A 42 3.87 -0.40 3.16
N VAL A 43 2.61 -0.17 3.50
CA VAL A 43 2.07 1.09 4.01
C VAL A 43 0.87 0.81 4.93
N GLY A 44 0.62 1.70 5.91
CA GLY A 44 -0.53 1.57 6.81
C GLY A 44 -0.36 0.52 7.90
N LEU A 45 -1.50 0.04 8.41
CA LEU A 45 -1.57 -0.98 9.45
C LEU A 45 -1.02 -2.32 8.95
N THR A 46 -0.35 -3.04 9.85
CA THR A 46 -0.09 -4.46 9.66
C THR A 46 -1.18 -5.27 10.36
N GLU A 47 -1.43 -6.49 9.89
CA GLU A 47 -2.41 -7.38 10.53
C GLU A 47 -2.08 -7.59 12.02
N ARG A 48 -0.80 -7.87 12.33
CA ARG A 48 -0.37 -8.05 13.71
C ARG A 48 -0.65 -6.82 14.57
N ARG A 49 -0.33 -5.63 14.07
CA ARG A 49 -0.56 -4.38 14.79
C ARG A 49 -2.04 -4.12 15.00
N ALA A 50 -2.87 -4.34 13.99
CA ALA A 50 -4.31 -4.15 14.10
C ALA A 50 -4.92 -5.09 15.15
N LEU A 51 -4.47 -6.35 15.20
CA LEU A 51 -4.88 -7.30 16.23
C LEU A 51 -4.40 -6.87 17.63
N ASP A 52 -3.15 -6.40 17.76
CA ASP A 52 -2.60 -5.90 19.04
C ASP A 52 -3.34 -4.65 19.54
N GLU A 53 -3.86 -3.82 18.63
CA GLU A 53 -4.68 -2.64 18.94
C GLU A 53 -6.18 -2.98 19.15
N GLY A 54 -6.58 -4.25 19.05
CA GLY A 54 -7.97 -4.69 19.21
C GLY A 54 -8.91 -4.24 18.10
N LEU A 55 -8.39 -3.91 16.92
CA LEU A 55 -9.18 -3.49 15.76
C LEU A 55 -9.79 -4.70 15.06
N GLU A 56 -11.09 -4.59 14.74
CA GLU A 56 -11.73 -5.52 13.83
C GLU A 56 -11.21 -5.29 12.40
N ILE A 57 -10.57 -6.30 11.82
CA ILE A 57 -10.02 -6.22 10.48
C ILE A 57 -10.42 -7.40 9.60
N SER A 58 -10.45 -7.16 8.29
CA SER A 58 -10.43 -8.21 7.28
C SER A 58 -9.18 -8.09 6.42
N VAL A 59 -8.72 -9.23 5.91
CA VAL A 59 -7.49 -9.31 5.12
C VAL A 59 -7.81 -10.04 3.84
N ILE A 60 -7.47 -9.44 2.71
CA ILE A 60 -7.61 -10.05 1.39
C ILE A 60 -6.23 -10.14 0.76
N ARG A 61 -5.94 -11.28 0.13
CA ARG A 61 -4.65 -11.57 -0.49
C ARG A 61 -4.87 -12.03 -1.93
N SER A 62 -3.96 -11.61 -2.80
CA SER A 62 -3.87 -11.98 -4.20
C SER A 62 -2.43 -12.41 -4.50
N ASP A 63 -2.25 -13.58 -5.10
CA ASP A 63 -0.91 -14.09 -5.41
C ASP A 63 -0.49 -13.71 -6.83
N TYR A 64 0.80 -13.39 -7.01
CA TYR A 64 1.35 -13.06 -8.33
C TYR A 64 1.14 -14.19 -9.34
N SER A 65 1.12 -15.44 -8.89
CA SER A 65 0.86 -16.61 -9.72
C SER A 65 -0.50 -16.62 -10.41
N ALA A 66 -1.46 -15.82 -9.94
CA ALA A 66 -2.78 -15.66 -10.57
C ALA A 66 -2.79 -14.55 -11.65
N ASN A 67 -1.79 -13.66 -11.67
CA ASN A 67 -1.69 -12.57 -12.64
C ASN A 67 -1.03 -13.07 -13.95
N LEU A 68 -1.66 -12.80 -15.10
CA LEU A 68 -1.18 -13.27 -16.41
C LEU A 68 0.16 -12.63 -16.80
N MET A 69 0.33 -11.33 -16.56
CA MET A 69 1.58 -10.62 -16.86
C MET A 69 2.74 -11.18 -16.02
N ALA A 70 2.51 -11.40 -14.72
CA ALA A 70 3.51 -11.99 -13.82
C ALA A 70 3.94 -13.39 -14.28
N ARG A 71 3.01 -14.19 -14.81
CA ARG A 71 3.33 -15.51 -15.37
C ARG A 71 4.13 -15.39 -16.67
N ALA A 72 3.74 -14.48 -17.56
CA ALA A 72 4.41 -14.27 -18.84
C ALA A 72 5.87 -13.83 -18.66
N GLU A 73 6.13 -12.98 -17.68
CA GLU A 73 7.46 -12.43 -17.37
C GLU A 73 8.26 -13.26 -16.35
N LEU A 74 7.78 -14.46 -15.97
CA LEU A 74 8.41 -15.33 -14.97
C LEU A 74 8.59 -14.69 -13.57
N MET A 75 7.73 -13.71 -13.24
CA MET A 75 7.65 -12.97 -11.96
C MET A 75 6.59 -13.56 -11.00
N GLY A 76 6.20 -14.83 -11.16
CA GLY A 76 5.06 -15.42 -10.45
C GLY A 76 5.22 -15.61 -8.93
N ARG A 77 6.36 -15.22 -8.34
CA ARG A 77 6.63 -15.37 -6.90
C ARG A 77 6.18 -14.13 -6.15
N GLY A 78 5.32 -14.34 -5.15
CA GLY A 78 4.92 -13.28 -4.23
C GLY A 78 3.42 -13.07 -4.15
N PHE A 79 3.03 -12.02 -3.46
CA PHE A 79 1.64 -11.67 -3.19
C PHE A 79 1.45 -10.18 -2.96
N VAL A 80 0.21 -9.74 -3.14
CA VAL A 80 -0.32 -8.49 -2.61
C VAL A 80 -1.35 -8.82 -1.56
N LYS A 81 -1.36 -8.05 -0.48
CA LYS A 81 -2.35 -8.16 0.59
C LYS A 81 -2.84 -6.77 0.97
N MET A 82 -4.15 -6.65 1.15
CA MET A 82 -4.81 -5.45 1.68
C MET A 82 -5.45 -5.78 3.02
N ILE A 83 -5.35 -4.84 3.95
CA ILE A 83 -5.93 -4.89 5.28
C ILE A 83 -7.01 -3.84 5.33
N PHE A 84 -8.22 -4.26 5.69
CA PHE A 84 -9.38 -3.39 5.81
C PHE A 84 -9.78 -3.29 7.27
N HIS A 85 -10.06 -2.07 7.71
CA HIS A 85 -10.77 -1.84 8.96
C HIS A 85 -12.18 -1.40 8.58
N ARG A 86 -13.17 -2.27 8.82
CA ARG A 86 -14.51 -2.17 8.22
C ARG A 86 -14.39 -2.15 6.69
N GLU A 87 -14.93 -1.13 6.02
CA GLU A 87 -14.88 -0.97 4.56
C GLU A 87 -13.65 -0.21 4.04
N VAL A 88 -12.84 0.38 4.93
CA VAL A 88 -11.73 1.28 4.57
C VAL A 88 -10.42 0.51 4.48
N ILE A 89 -9.65 0.79 3.43
CA ILE A 89 -8.31 0.26 3.23
C ILE A 89 -7.37 0.90 4.26
N ALA A 90 -6.97 0.12 5.26
CA ALA A 90 -6.18 0.57 6.40
C ALA A 90 -4.69 0.24 6.26
N GLY A 91 -4.33 -0.68 5.37
CA GLY A 91 -2.94 -1.01 5.07
C GLY A 91 -2.81 -1.92 3.87
N ALA A 92 -1.59 -2.00 3.34
CA ALA A 92 -1.25 -2.87 2.23
C ALA A 92 0.19 -3.36 2.32
N VAL A 93 0.41 -4.57 1.79
CA VAL A 93 1.72 -5.20 1.65
C VAL A 93 1.84 -5.77 0.25
N VAL A 94 2.97 -5.52 -0.40
CA VAL A 94 3.36 -6.16 -1.65
C VAL A 94 4.69 -6.85 -1.41
N ALA A 95 4.78 -8.14 -1.73
CA ALA A 95 6.03 -8.87 -1.77
C ALA A 95 6.11 -9.53 -3.13
N GLY A 96 7.06 -9.14 -3.98
CA GLY A 96 7.13 -9.57 -5.38
C GLY A 96 7.98 -8.64 -6.23
N ASP A 97 8.10 -8.96 -7.52
CA ASP A 97 8.72 -8.04 -8.48
C ASP A 97 7.91 -6.74 -8.57
N HIS A 98 8.63 -5.63 -8.74
CA HIS A 98 8.07 -4.26 -8.79
C HIS A 98 7.22 -3.86 -7.57
N ALA A 99 7.45 -4.45 -6.39
CA ALA A 99 6.67 -4.15 -5.18
C ALA A 99 6.65 -2.66 -4.82
N ALA A 100 7.77 -1.95 -5.00
CA ALA A 100 7.84 -0.52 -4.73
C ALA A 100 6.87 0.31 -5.58
N GLU A 101 6.79 0.01 -6.87
CA GLU A 101 5.91 0.69 -7.83
C GLU A 101 4.44 0.32 -7.59
N LEU A 102 4.16 -0.95 -7.35
CA LEU A 102 2.80 -1.42 -7.04
C LEU A 102 2.28 -0.90 -5.70
N LEU A 103 3.16 -0.58 -4.74
CA LEU A 103 2.73 0.03 -3.49
C LEU A 103 2.19 1.45 -3.68
N ALA A 104 2.66 2.21 -4.69
CA ALA A 104 2.28 3.61 -4.87
C ALA A 104 0.75 3.86 -4.93
N PRO A 105 -0.03 3.17 -5.80
CA PRO A 105 -1.49 3.32 -5.80
C PRO A 105 -2.14 2.85 -4.49
N LEU A 106 -1.59 1.83 -3.83
CA LEU A 106 -2.10 1.34 -2.54
C LEU A 106 -1.83 2.36 -1.41
N ALA A 107 -0.69 3.03 -1.43
CA ALA A 107 -0.37 4.12 -0.50
C ALA A 107 -1.30 5.31 -0.69
N LEU A 108 -1.64 5.64 -1.94
CA LEU A 108 -2.66 6.66 -2.23
C LEU A 108 -4.03 6.25 -1.67
N ALA A 109 -4.44 5.00 -1.87
CA ALA A 109 -5.71 4.49 -1.36
C ALA A 109 -5.79 4.50 0.18
N VAL A 110 -4.72 4.08 0.86
CA VAL A 110 -4.60 4.10 2.33
C VAL A 110 -4.60 5.54 2.85
N SER A 111 -3.80 6.42 2.27
CA SER A 111 -3.75 7.84 2.66
C SER A 111 -5.07 8.56 2.40
N GLY A 112 -5.77 8.20 1.33
CA GLY A 112 -7.09 8.74 0.99
C GLY A 112 -8.24 8.12 1.77
N LYS A 113 -7.98 7.12 2.63
CA LYS A 113 -8.99 6.34 3.36
C LYS A 113 -10.05 5.77 2.43
N TRP A 114 -9.63 5.27 1.27
CA TRP A 114 -10.55 4.74 0.28
C TRP A 114 -11.25 3.50 0.80
N THR A 115 -12.53 3.38 0.46
CA THR A 115 -13.29 2.15 0.67
C THR A 115 -12.94 1.11 -0.38
N ARG A 116 -13.20 -0.18 -0.09
CA ARG A 116 -13.11 -1.26 -1.08
C ARG A 116 -13.87 -0.92 -2.37
N ARG A 117 -15.06 -0.34 -2.25
CA ARG A 117 -15.89 0.08 -3.39
C ARG A 117 -15.22 1.17 -4.25
N GLN A 118 -14.60 2.17 -3.62
CA GLN A 118 -13.88 3.22 -4.36
C GLN A 118 -12.70 2.62 -5.11
N PHE A 119 -11.92 1.74 -4.47
CA PHE A 119 -10.81 1.08 -5.14
C PHE A 119 -11.26 0.19 -6.30
N ARG A 120 -12.37 -0.56 -6.12
CA ARG A 120 -12.98 -1.39 -7.19
C ARG A 120 -13.40 -0.59 -8.43
N SER A 121 -13.73 0.69 -8.28
CA SER A 121 -14.13 1.53 -9.41
C SER A 121 -12.97 1.91 -10.36
N TRP A 122 -11.72 1.60 -9.99
CA TRP A 122 -10.58 1.83 -10.87
C TRP A 122 -10.54 0.83 -12.03
N VAL A 123 -10.41 1.37 -13.25
CA VAL A 123 -10.13 0.58 -14.45
C VAL A 123 -8.61 0.43 -14.55
N LEU A 124 -8.14 -0.81 -14.43
CA LEU A 124 -6.72 -1.13 -14.57
C LEU A 124 -6.39 -1.43 -16.05
N PRO A 125 -5.23 -0.97 -16.54
CA PRO A 125 -4.77 -1.33 -17.88
C PRO A 125 -4.51 -2.84 -17.98
N HIS A 126 -4.85 -3.42 -19.12
CA HIS A 126 -4.70 -4.84 -19.42
C HIS A 126 -3.84 -5.06 -20.69
N PRO A 127 -2.94 -6.05 -20.73
CA PRO A 127 -2.46 -6.83 -19.58
C PRO A 127 -1.42 -6.04 -18.77
N THR A 128 -1.53 -6.00 -17.44
CA THR A 128 -0.48 -5.44 -16.58
C THR A 128 -0.30 -6.19 -15.28
N LEU A 129 0.86 -6.01 -14.65
CA LEU A 129 1.12 -6.53 -13.31
C LEU A 129 0.18 -5.91 -12.26
N GLY A 130 -0.28 -4.67 -12.49
CA GLY A 130 -1.23 -3.97 -11.62
C GLY A 130 -2.56 -4.70 -11.44
N GLU A 131 -2.97 -5.53 -12.41
CA GLU A 131 -4.16 -6.38 -12.29
C GLU A 131 -4.06 -7.43 -11.17
N VAL A 132 -2.90 -7.59 -10.52
CA VAL A 132 -2.78 -8.35 -9.26
C VAL A 132 -3.69 -7.78 -8.16
N PHE A 133 -4.16 -6.53 -8.28
CA PHE A 133 -5.10 -5.94 -7.34
C PHE A 133 -6.55 -6.36 -7.55
N THR A 134 -6.93 -6.87 -8.73
CA THR A 134 -8.33 -7.18 -9.06
C THR A 134 -8.98 -8.13 -8.04
N PRO A 135 -8.34 -9.26 -7.67
CA PRO A 135 -8.91 -10.17 -6.67
C PRO A 135 -9.00 -9.58 -5.25
N LEU A 136 -8.33 -8.46 -4.97
CA LEU A 136 -8.36 -7.80 -3.66
C LEU A 136 -9.65 -7.02 -3.42
N VAL A 137 -10.43 -6.77 -4.48
CA VAL A 137 -11.62 -5.92 -4.43
C VAL A 137 -12.88 -6.54 -5.03
N ASP A 138 -12.78 -7.69 -5.69
CA ASP A 138 -13.90 -8.50 -6.16
C ASP A 138 -14.79 -9.01 -5.03
#